data_AF-A0A4Q5PXT9-F1
#
_entry.id   AF-A0A4Q5PXT9-F1
#
_cell.length_a   1.000
_cell.length_b   1.000
_cell.length_c   1.000
_cell.angle_alpha   90.00
_cell.angle_beta   90.00
_cell.angle_gamma   90.00
#
_symmetry.space_group_name_H-M   'P 1'
#
loop_
_entity.id
_entity.type
_entity.pdbx_description
1 polymer ?
#
loop_
_entity_poly.entity_id
_entity_poly.type
_entity_poly.pdbx_seq_one_letter_code
_entity_poly.pdbx_strand_id
1 'polypeptide(L)'
;MDNLESLPTVIGLAAVAPALLVLWLIIAADERPGPPGLVWASFLLGAASISLLGFARAMFAAIPGLTDDPTWAMVLHAVFGIAAPEEIVKILVIVAVSTQRARTADPMDTVVYGAAAGLGFAAYENLVYLLNYPEMWRTLAVLRSVLTVPFHGALGVIAGAYIAIARSGRALGAHRRDTLAFIRTPMLIVLAPVTLHACYDLPLLTLQQYPEIVGLGRRALEGAGMLFGFGTIALAVRLVRRISAHHAPNTDVSRERLAQLRGMWAFTFAGGAAGFAGTAFLISSLRHWYSNPERTVTMVLVPLGLTSIVIGVVLLVLTSAAYFFGRNRLRTVAPSLPVQR
;
A
#
# COMPACT_ATOMS: atom_id res chain seq x y z
N MET A 1 -17.20 -28.46 7.96
CA MET A 1 -16.08 -28.49 6.97
C MET A 1 -15.10 -27.34 7.25
N ASP A 2 -14.98 -26.92 8.52
CA ASP A 2 -14.61 -25.54 8.84
C ASP A 2 -13.16 -25.36 9.31
N ASN A 3 -12.40 -26.46 9.43
CA ASN A 3 -11.05 -26.42 9.99
C ASN A 3 -9.93 -26.47 8.93
N LEU A 4 -10.25 -26.44 7.63
CA LEU A 4 -9.28 -26.58 6.52
C LEU A 4 -8.77 -25.25 5.97
N GLU A 5 -9.53 -24.17 6.11
CA GLU A 5 -9.31 -22.93 5.34
C GLU A 5 -8.76 -21.76 6.18
N SER A 6 -8.62 -21.92 7.50
CA SER A 6 -8.09 -20.90 8.43
C SER A 6 -6.58 -21.02 8.68
N LEU A 7 -5.80 -21.60 7.75
CA LEU A 7 -4.36 -21.72 7.97
C LEU A 7 -3.70 -20.33 8.11
N PRO A 8 -2.84 -20.10 9.12
CA PRO A 8 -2.11 -18.84 9.29
C PRO A 8 -1.39 -18.38 8.01
N THR A 9 -0.96 -19.33 7.18
CA THR A 9 -0.29 -19.06 5.89
C THR A 9 -1.24 -18.51 4.82
N VAL A 10 -2.48 -19.03 4.74
CA VAL A 10 -3.48 -18.58 3.76
C VAL A 10 -3.97 -17.18 4.12
N ILE A 11 -4.26 -16.96 5.40
CA ILE A 11 -4.62 -15.65 5.94
C ILE A 11 -3.46 -14.66 5.75
N GLY A 12 -2.24 -15.10 6.05
CA GLY A 12 -1.01 -14.33 5.84
C GLY A 12 -0.85 -13.84 4.40
N LEU A 13 -1.07 -14.73 3.41
CA LEU A 13 -0.99 -14.28 2.03
C LEU A 13 -2.15 -13.37 1.64
N ALA A 14 -3.39 -13.73 2.00
CA ALA A 14 -4.56 -12.89 1.73
C ALA A 14 -4.41 -11.48 2.30
N ALA A 15 -3.67 -11.35 3.40
CA ALA A 15 -3.32 -10.06 3.99
C ALA A 15 -2.29 -9.26 3.18
N VAL A 16 -1.21 -9.91 2.73
CA VAL A 16 0.00 -9.25 2.20
C VAL A 16 0.02 -9.13 0.68
N ALA A 17 -0.48 -10.12 -0.06
CA ALA A 17 -0.49 -10.13 -1.53
C ALA A 17 -1.12 -8.89 -2.18
N PRO A 18 -2.28 -8.36 -1.74
CA PRO A 18 -2.85 -7.16 -2.34
C PRO A 18 -1.93 -5.94 -2.18
N ALA A 19 -1.27 -5.79 -1.02
CA ALA A 19 -0.35 -4.67 -0.78
C ALA A 19 0.88 -4.75 -1.70
N LEU A 20 1.44 -5.94 -1.88
CA LEU A 20 2.54 -6.18 -2.80
C LEU A 20 2.14 -5.97 -4.26
N LEU A 21 0.93 -6.37 -4.65
CA LEU A 21 0.39 -6.12 -5.99
C LEU A 21 0.27 -4.63 -6.29
N VAL A 22 -0.31 -3.85 -5.37
CA VAL A 22 -0.47 -2.40 -5.56
C VAL A 22 0.90 -1.71 -5.58
N LEU A 23 1.82 -2.11 -4.69
CA LEU A 23 3.19 -1.57 -4.67
C LEU A 23 3.86 -1.83 -6.01
N TRP A 24 3.71 -3.05 -6.53
CA TRP A 24 4.21 -3.40 -7.84
C TRP A 24 3.64 -2.49 -8.93
N LEU A 25 2.32 -2.33 -9.01
CA LEU A 25 1.67 -1.50 -10.03
C LEU A 25 2.20 -0.06 -10.02
N ILE A 26 2.50 0.48 -8.84
CA ILE A 26 3.08 1.82 -8.68
C ILE A 26 4.52 1.87 -9.22
N ILE A 27 5.37 0.91 -8.82
CA ILE A 27 6.75 0.83 -9.31
C ILE A 27 6.79 0.64 -10.84
N ALA A 28 5.88 -0.17 -11.39
CA ALA A 28 5.80 -0.43 -12.81
C ALA A 28 5.23 0.73 -13.64
N ALA A 29 4.61 1.71 -12.98
CA ALA A 29 4.16 2.94 -13.60
C ALA A 29 5.21 4.07 -13.51
N ASP A 30 6.25 3.91 -12.69
CA ASP A 30 7.34 4.88 -12.54
C ASP A 30 8.41 4.68 -13.62
N GLU A 31 8.70 5.75 -14.37
CA GLU A 31 9.68 5.72 -15.45
C GLU A 31 11.13 5.78 -14.95
N ARG A 32 11.35 6.27 -13.73
CA ARG A 32 12.68 6.45 -13.12
C ARG A 32 12.71 5.91 -11.69
N PRO A 33 12.54 4.59 -11.52
CA PRO A 33 12.44 3.99 -10.21
C PRO A 33 13.69 4.26 -9.37
N GLY A 34 13.44 4.74 -8.16
CA GLY A 34 14.45 4.91 -7.13
C GLY A 34 15.12 3.60 -6.69
N PRO A 35 16.10 3.67 -5.77
CA PRO A 35 16.79 2.49 -5.27
C PRO A 35 15.82 1.51 -4.59
N PRO A 36 15.80 0.22 -5.01
CA PRO A 36 14.85 -0.79 -4.49
C PRO A 36 15.00 -1.03 -2.99
N GLY A 37 16.22 -0.88 -2.46
CA GLY A 37 16.48 -1.03 -1.02
C GLY A 37 15.70 -0.04 -0.18
N LEU A 38 15.52 1.20 -0.65
CA LEU A 38 14.72 2.21 0.07
C LEU A 38 13.22 1.96 -0.08
N VAL A 39 12.77 1.44 -1.22
CA VAL A 39 11.36 1.03 -1.39
C VAL A 39 11.00 -0.10 -0.41
N TRP A 40 11.85 -1.14 -0.32
CA TRP A 40 11.64 -2.23 0.64
C TRP A 40 11.80 -1.75 2.09
N ALA A 41 12.77 -0.88 2.38
CA ALA A 41 12.88 -0.27 3.70
C ALA A 41 11.60 0.50 4.06
N SER A 42 11.05 1.31 3.16
CA SER A 42 9.77 1.99 3.37
C SER A 42 8.63 1.02 3.64
N PHE A 43 8.51 -0.05 2.87
CA PHE A 43 7.47 -1.06 3.07
C PHE A 43 7.60 -1.74 4.45
N LEU A 44 8.80 -2.22 4.79
CA LEU A 44 9.04 -2.94 6.05
C LEU A 44 8.92 -2.02 7.26
N LEU A 45 9.44 -0.79 7.18
CA LEU A 45 9.28 0.21 8.24
C LEU A 45 7.83 0.69 8.36
N GLY A 46 7.10 0.76 7.24
CA GLY A 46 5.67 1.03 7.23
C GLY A 46 4.89 -0.03 8.02
N ALA A 47 5.16 -1.31 7.75
CA ALA A 47 4.60 -2.44 8.50
C ALA A 47 4.99 -2.38 9.99
N ALA A 48 6.28 -2.14 10.28
CA ALA A 48 6.78 -2.04 11.64
C ALA A 48 6.20 -0.85 12.41
N SER A 49 5.80 0.23 11.73
CA SER A 49 5.29 1.43 12.39
C SER A 49 3.99 1.20 13.17
N ILE A 50 3.28 0.10 12.92
CA ILE A 50 2.15 -0.35 13.75
C ILE A 50 2.54 -0.57 15.21
N SER A 51 3.77 -1.01 15.50
CA SER A 51 4.24 -1.18 16.88
C SER A 51 4.29 0.14 17.66
N LEU A 52 4.29 1.28 16.96
CA LEU A 52 4.29 2.61 17.57
C LEU A 52 2.88 3.16 17.81
N LEU A 53 1.83 2.49 17.32
CA LEU A 53 0.45 2.99 17.44
C LEU A 53 -0.02 3.11 18.89
N GLY A 54 0.40 2.21 19.78
CA GLY A 54 0.05 2.31 21.19
C GLY A 54 0.51 3.63 21.80
N PHE A 55 1.76 4.01 21.52
CA PHE A 55 2.32 5.29 21.96
C PHE A 55 1.64 6.47 21.26
N ALA A 56 1.47 6.40 19.93
CA ALA A 56 0.86 7.48 19.16
C ALA A 56 -0.59 7.74 19.61
N ARG A 57 -1.41 6.71 19.80
CA ARG A 57 -2.78 6.82 20.31
C ARG A 57 -2.84 7.40 21.72
N ALA A 58 -1.89 7.04 22.59
CA ALA A 58 -1.83 7.60 23.95
C ALA A 58 -1.69 9.13 23.96
N MET A 59 -0.97 9.71 22.99
CA MET A 59 -0.82 11.17 22.89
C MET A 59 -2.16 11.90 22.60
N PHE A 60 -3.13 11.20 22.03
CA PHE A 60 -4.43 11.75 21.63
C PHE A 60 -5.61 11.21 22.45
N ALA A 61 -5.37 10.31 23.40
CA ALA A 61 -6.42 9.53 24.07
C ALA A 61 -7.47 10.38 24.81
N ALA A 62 -7.09 11.56 25.30
CA ALA A 62 -8.00 12.46 26.00
C ALA A 62 -8.93 13.26 25.06
N ILE A 63 -8.59 13.40 23.78
CA ILE A 63 -9.29 14.32 22.87
C ILE A 63 -10.74 13.89 22.59
N PRO A 64 -11.05 12.61 22.32
CA PRO A 64 -12.44 12.20 22.10
C PRO A 64 -13.35 12.46 23.31
N GLY A 65 -12.80 12.52 24.52
CA GLY A 65 -13.53 12.81 25.76
C GLY A 65 -13.68 14.30 26.09
N LEU A 66 -13.29 15.22 25.21
CA LEU A 66 -13.48 16.66 25.41
C LEU A 66 -14.94 17.13 25.19
N THR A 67 -15.82 16.22 24.80
CA THR A 67 -17.23 16.51 24.54
C THR A 67 -18.11 15.36 25.04
N ASP A 68 -19.25 15.71 25.62
CA ASP A 68 -20.27 14.74 26.02
C ASP A 68 -21.25 14.42 24.87
N ASP A 69 -21.18 15.15 23.74
CA ASP A 69 -22.01 14.87 22.56
C ASP A 69 -21.47 13.63 21.84
N PRO A 70 -22.26 12.53 21.72
CA PRO A 70 -21.79 11.29 21.12
C PRO A 70 -21.35 11.43 19.66
N THR A 71 -21.97 12.33 18.90
CA THR A 71 -21.65 12.57 17.50
C THR A 71 -20.29 13.24 17.38
N TRP A 72 -20.05 14.28 18.18
CA TRP A 72 -18.76 14.96 18.18
C TRP A 72 -17.65 14.08 18.77
N ALA A 73 -17.94 13.27 19.79
CA ALA A 73 -17.00 12.30 20.34
C ALA A 73 -16.57 11.28 19.26
N MET A 74 -17.50 10.81 18.43
CA MET A 74 -17.19 9.92 17.30
C MET A 74 -16.31 10.60 16.25
N VAL A 75 -16.59 11.86 15.88
CA VAL A 75 -15.76 12.62 14.94
C VAL A 75 -14.34 12.79 15.49
N LEU A 76 -14.21 13.18 16.76
CA LEU A 76 -12.92 13.31 17.42
C LEU A 76 -12.19 11.97 17.53
N HIS A 77 -12.91 10.87 17.76
CA HIS A 77 -12.33 9.53 17.75
C HIS A 77 -11.81 9.13 16.37
N ALA A 78 -12.58 9.34 15.29
CA ALA A 78 -12.15 9.07 13.93
C ALA A 78 -10.89 9.86 13.56
N VAL A 79 -10.83 11.15 13.91
CA VAL A 79 -9.70 12.02 13.58
C VAL A 79 -8.49 11.73 14.48
N PHE A 80 -8.65 11.74 15.81
CA PHE A 80 -7.54 11.74 16.76
C PHE A 80 -7.27 10.37 17.39
N GLY A 81 -8.26 9.49 17.45
CA GLY A 81 -8.09 8.11 17.95
C GLY A 81 -7.57 7.14 16.89
N ILE A 82 -7.87 7.39 15.61
CA ILE A 82 -7.56 6.48 14.50
C ILE A 82 -6.67 7.17 13.46
N ALA A 83 -7.21 8.10 12.68
CA ALA A 83 -6.53 8.65 11.50
C ALA A 83 -5.20 9.35 11.81
N ALA A 84 -5.17 10.28 12.77
CA ALA A 84 -3.97 11.03 13.11
C ALA A 84 -2.82 10.14 13.61
N PRO A 85 -3.01 9.28 14.63
CA PRO A 85 -1.96 8.35 15.07
C PRO A 85 -1.37 7.53 13.92
N GLU A 86 -2.23 6.98 13.06
CA GLU A 86 -1.80 6.08 12.00
C GLU A 86 -1.07 6.79 10.87
N GLU A 87 -1.57 7.94 10.42
CA GLU A 87 -0.91 8.72 9.38
C GLU A 87 0.40 9.35 9.89
N ILE A 88 0.45 9.79 11.14
CA ILE A 88 1.68 10.36 11.71
C ILE A 88 2.80 9.32 11.72
N VAL A 89 2.56 8.10 12.19
CA VAL A 89 3.63 7.07 12.22
C VAL A 89 4.10 6.68 10.82
N LYS A 90 3.19 6.62 9.83
CA LYS A 90 3.55 6.41 8.42
C LYS A 90 4.36 7.57 7.86
N ILE A 91 3.94 8.81 8.11
CA ILE A 91 4.64 10.02 7.63
C ILE A 91 6.05 10.09 8.20
N LEU A 92 6.26 9.73 9.47
CA LEU A 92 7.60 9.65 10.05
C LEU A 92 8.51 8.67 9.29
N VAL A 93 7.99 7.50 8.90
CA VAL A 93 8.71 6.54 8.05
C VAL A 93 9.05 7.16 6.69
N ILE A 94 8.07 7.80 6.04
CA ILE A 94 8.26 8.41 4.70
C ILE A 94 9.35 9.48 4.77
N VAL A 95 9.31 10.35 5.77
CA VAL A 95 10.33 11.39 6.00
C VAL A 95 11.68 10.75 6.24
N ALA A 96 11.79 9.79 7.17
CA ALA A 96 13.05 9.14 7.54
C ALA A 96 13.73 8.41 6.37
N VAL A 97 12.96 7.78 5.48
CA VAL A 97 13.52 7.13 4.29
C VAL A 97 13.87 8.18 3.23
N SER A 98 13.00 9.16 3.02
CA SER A 98 13.19 10.17 1.98
C SER A 98 14.39 11.08 2.25
N THR A 99 14.73 11.36 3.51
CA THR A 99 15.90 12.17 3.87
C THR A 99 17.23 11.50 3.55
N GLN A 100 17.25 10.17 3.33
CA GLN A 100 18.45 9.46 2.87
C GLN A 100 18.80 9.78 1.40
N ARG A 101 17.87 10.39 0.65
CA ARG A 101 18.11 10.84 -0.73
C ARG A 101 18.59 12.29 -0.74
N ALA A 102 19.56 12.56 -1.62
CA ALA A 102 19.98 13.92 -1.95
C ALA A 102 18.78 14.80 -2.32
N ARG A 103 18.86 16.10 -2.03
CA ARG A 103 17.78 17.07 -2.37
C ARG A 103 17.50 17.16 -3.88
N THR A 104 18.45 16.76 -4.71
CA THR A 104 18.36 16.72 -6.18
C THR A 104 17.84 15.37 -6.72
N ALA A 105 17.53 14.40 -5.86
CA ALA A 105 16.94 13.13 -6.27
C ALA A 105 15.54 13.34 -6.87
N ASP A 106 15.08 12.37 -7.68
CA ASP A 106 13.78 12.45 -8.34
C ASP A 106 12.66 12.61 -7.28
N PRO A 107 11.82 13.65 -7.37
CA PRO A 107 10.68 13.83 -6.46
C PRO A 107 9.73 12.63 -6.45
N MET A 108 9.65 11.87 -7.55
CA MET A 108 8.85 10.66 -7.64
C MET A 108 9.30 9.58 -6.65
N ASP A 109 10.61 9.52 -6.30
CA ASP A 109 11.13 8.59 -5.30
C ASP A 109 10.36 8.71 -3.98
N THR A 110 10.13 9.95 -3.52
CA THR A 110 9.43 10.22 -2.26
C THR A 110 7.96 9.78 -2.32
N VAL A 111 7.34 9.89 -3.49
CA VAL A 111 5.97 9.42 -3.74
C VAL A 111 5.91 7.89 -3.65
N VAL A 112 6.86 7.18 -4.27
CA VAL A 112 6.95 5.72 -4.24
C VAL A 112 7.27 5.20 -2.84
N TYR A 113 8.15 5.87 -2.09
CA TYR A 113 8.40 5.56 -0.67
C TYR A 113 7.15 5.77 0.18
N GLY A 114 6.38 6.82 -0.13
CA GLY A 114 5.05 7.09 0.42
C GLY A 114 4.11 5.90 0.24
N ALA A 115 3.93 5.48 -1.01
CA ALA A 115 3.13 4.31 -1.35
C ALA A 115 3.58 3.06 -0.60
N ALA A 116 4.88 2.78 -0.60
CA ALA A 116 5.45 1.60 0.04
C ALA A 116 5.18 1.60 1.55
N ALA A 117 5.38 2.72 2.25
CA ALA A 117 5.10 2.82 3.69
C ALA A 117 3.62 2.59 4.00
N GLY A 118 2.71 3.21 3.24
CA GLY A 118 1.27 3.02 3.40
C GLY A 118 0.83 1.56 3.15
N LEU A 119 1.36 0.93 2.10
CA LEU A 119 1.04 -0.46 1.75
C LEU A 119 1.63 -1.47 2.73
N GLY A 120 2.83 -1.20 3.27
CA GLY A 120 3.43 -2.01 4.32
C GLY A 120 2.61 -1.98 5.60
N PHE A 121 2.19 -0.79 6.03
CA PHE A 121 1.26 -0.62 7.14
C PHE A 121 -0.05 -1.40 6.89
N ALA A 122 -0.65 -1.21 5.71
CA ALA A 122 -1.87 -1.89 5.32
C ALA A 122 -1.75 -3.41 5.31
N ALA A 123 -0.60 -3.96 4.88
CA ALA A 123 -0.37 -5.41 4.86
C ALA A 123 -0.44 -6.01 6.27
N TYR A 124 0.23 -5.38 7.24
CA TYR A 124 0.21 -5.84 8.62
C TYR A 124 -1.16 -5.59 9.27
N GLU A 125 -1.76 -4.41 9.07
CA GLU A 125 -3.08 -4.12 9.61
C GLU A 125 -4.14 -5.10 9.06
N ASN A 126 -4.10 -5.37 7.75
CA ASN A 126 -4.98 -6.35 7.12
C ASN A 126 -4.80 -7.73 7.77
N LEU A 127 -3.58 -8.17 8.04
CA LEU A 127 -3.32 -9.42 8.76
C LEU A 127 -4.00 -9.44 10.13
N VAL A 128 -3.83 -8.39 10.93
CA VAL A 128 -4.46 -8.27 12.26
C VAL A 128 -5.99 -8.32 12.14
N TYR A 129 -6.58 -7.62 11.18
CA TYR A 129 -8.03 -7.66 10.94
C TYR A 129 -8.51 -9.07 10.58
N LEU A 130 -7.84 -9.76 9.66
CA LEU A 130 -8.27 -11.10 9.25
C LEU A 130 -8.16 -12.12 10.40
N LEU A 131 -7.16 -11.97 11.28
CA LEU A 131 -7.00 -12.81 12.46
C LEU A 131 -8.04 -12.52 13.55
N ASN A 132 -8.46 -11.26 13.70
CA ASN A 132 -9.46 -10.85 14.69
C ASN A 132 -10.90 -11.25 14.32
N TYR A 133 -11.16 -11.51 13.03
CA TYR A 133 -12.48 -11.88 12.53
C TYR A 133 -12.45 -13.20 11.74
N PRO A 134 -12.12 -14.33 12.40
CA PRO A 134 -11.89 -15.61 11.74
C PRO A 134 -13.13 -16.16 11.03
N GLU A 135 -14.34 -15.81 11.46
CA GLU A 135 -15.56 -16.30 10.79
C GLU A 135 -15.84 -15.59 9.45
N MET A 136 -15.30 -14.38 9.26
CA MET A 136 -15.58 -13.54 8.09
C MET A 136 -14.32 -13.18 7.29
N TRP A 137 -13.18 -13.81 7.60
CA TRP A 137 -11.88 -13.43 7.07
C TRP A 137 -11.84 -13.40 5.54
N ARG A 138 -12.54 -14.29 4.84
CA ARG A 138 -12.57 -14.34 3.36
C ARG A 138 -13.20 -13.10 2.76
N THR A 139 -14.39 -12.73 3.25
CA THR A 139 -15.12 -11.54 2.81
C THR A 139 -14.33 -10.27 3.14
N LEU A 140 -13.78 -10.21 4.36
CA LEU A 140 -12.93 -9.09 4.78
C LEU A 140 -11.68 -8.98 3.92
N ALA A 141 -11.03 -10.10 3.58
CA ALA A 141 -9.84 -10.11 2.74
C ALA A 141 -10.15 -9.51 1.36
N VAL A 142 -11.27 -9.89 0.73
CA VAL A 142 -11.68 -9.34 -0.56
C VAL A 142 -11.99 -7.85 -0.46
N LEU A 143 -12.84 -7.44 0.48
CA LEU A 143 -13.27 -6.05 0.64
C LEU A 143 -12.06 -5.13 0.92
N ARG A 144 -11.19 -5.55 1.85
CA ARG A 144 -9.98 -4.78 2.21
C ARG A 144 -8.96 -4.76 1.08
N SER A 145 -8.80 -5.85 0.33
CA SER A 145 -7.90 -5.90 -0.83
C SER A 145 -8.30 -4.91 -1.92
N VAL A 146 -9.60 -4.71 -2.13
CA VAL A 146 -10.12 -3.83 -3.20
C VAL A 146 -10.07 -2.36 -2.80
N LEU A 147 -10.35 -2.03 -1.53
CA LEU A 147 -10.51 -0.64 -1.11
C LEU A 147 -9.49 -0.22 -0.05
N THR A 148 -9.51 -0.84 1.12
CA THR A 148 -8.72 -0.39 2.29
C THR A 148 -7.21 -0.45 2.04
N VAL A 149 -6.71 -1.51 1.42
CA VAL A 149 -5.28 -1.68 1.13
C VAL A 149 -4.78 -0.64 0.11
N PRO A 150 -5.42 -0.49 -1.08
CA PRO A 150 -5.08 0.60 -2.00
C PRO A 150 -5.26 2.00 -1.40
N PHE A 151 -6.25 2.19 -0.52
CA PHE A 151 -6.52 3.44 0.16
C PHE A 151 -5.35 3.88 1.05
N HIS A 152 -4.80 3.00 1.90
CA HIS A 152 -3.59 3.33 2.67
C HIS A 152 -2.38 3.62 1.78
N GLY A 153 -2.22 2.86 0.67
CA GLY A 153 -1.20 3.18 -0.33
C GLY A 153 -1.39 4.59 -0.91
N ALA A 154 -2.63 4.98 -1.19
CA ALA A 154 -2.99 6.30 -1.70
C ALA A 154 -2.73 7.43 -0.68
N LEU A 155 -3.04 7.22 0.61
CA LEU A 155 -2.70 8.16 1.68
C LEU A 155 -1.18 8.37 1.79
N GLY A 156 -0.41 7.28 1.72
CA GLY A 156 1.05 7.34 1.66
C GLY A 156 1.57 8.09 0.43
N VAL A 157 0.98 7.86 -0.75
CA VAL A 157 1.27 8.63 -1.98
C VAL A 157 0.99 10.12 -1.79
N ILE A 158 -0.14 10.49 -1.17
CA ILE A 158 -0.52 11.89 -0.93
C ILE A 158 0.49 12.56 0.00
N ALA A 159 0.84 11.92 1.12
CA ALA A 159 1.87 12.42 2.02
C ALA A 159 3.22 12.58 1.32
N GLY A 160 3.67 11.55 0.60
CA GLY A 160 4.91 11.57 -0.18
C GLY A 160 4.93 12.67 -1.25
N ALA A 161 3.81 12.88 -1.94
CA ALA A 161 3.64 13.95 -2.92
C ALA A 161 3.79 15.34 -2.29
N TYR A 162 3.16 15.60 -1.14
CA TYR A 162 3.32 16.89 -0.46
C TYR A 162 4.74 17.09 0.11
N ILE A 163 5.41 16.03 0.58
CA ILE A 163 6.83 16.09 0.97
C ILE A 163 7.70 16.44 -0.25
N ALA A 164 7.47 15.78 -1.39
CA ALA A 164 8.19 16.03 -2.63
C ALA A 164 7.99 17.48 -3.13
N ILE A 165 6.74 17.97 -3.08
CA ILE A 165 6.40 19.36 -3.43
C ILE A 165 7.08 20.35 -2.48
N ALA A 166 7.06 20.10 -1.17
CA ALA A 166 7.72 20.94 -0.18
C ALA A 166 9.24 21.01 -0.40
N ARG A 167 9.88 19.87 -0.68
CA ARG A 167 11.34 19.78 -0.92
C ARG A 167 11.77 20.41 -2.24
N SER A 168 10.97 20.28 -3.29
CA SER A 168 11.25 20.83 -4.62
C SER A 168 11.06 22.36 -4.71
N GLY A 169 10.72 23.02 -3.61
CA GLY A 169 10.74 24.48 -3.52
C GLY A 169 9.84 25.19 -4.53
N ARG A 170 8.71 24.57 -4.93
CA ARG A 170 7.75 25.07 -5.94
C ARG A 170 8.12 24.84 -7.42
N ALA A 171 9.17 24.07 -7.73
CA ALA A 171 9.52 23.72 -9.12
C ALA A 171 8.42 22.92 -9.86
N LEU A 172 7.46 22.35 -9.12
CA LEU A 172 6.28 21.63 -9.61
C LEU A 172 5.06 22.54 -9.94
N GLY A 173 5.30 23.81 -10.27
CA GLY A 173 4.29 24.70 -10.89
C GLY A 173 3.54 25.67 -9.95
N ALA A 174 4.09 26.05 -8.79
CA ALA A 174 3.50 27.15 -8.01
C ALA A 174 4.12 28.49 -8.43
N HIS A 175 3.27 29.47 -8.78
CA HIS A 175 3.69 30.84 -9.11
C HIS A 175 4.54 31.41 -7.97
N ARG A 176 5.69 32.02 -8.32
CA ARG A 176 6.74 32.53 -7.40
C ARG A 176 6.25 33.52 -6.32
N ARG A 177 4.99 33.95 -6.30
CA ARG A 177 4.44 34.96 -5.38
C ARG A 177 3.36 34.46 -4.41
N ASP A 178 3.05 33.16 -4.36
CA ASP A 178 2.08 32.65 -3.38
C ASP A 178 2.77 32.30 -2.05
N THR A 179 2.85 33.29 -1.16
CA THR A 179 3.35 33.14 0.22
C THR A 179 2.49 32.16 1.01
N LEU A 180 1.17 32.07 0.71
CA LEU A 180 0.26 31.15 1.38
C LEU A 180 0.57 29.68 1.02
N ALA A 181 1.02 29.42 -0.20
CA ALA A 181 1.47 28.09 -0.62
C ALA A 181 2.69 27.57 0.19
N PHE A 182 3.52 28.46 0.76
CA PHE A 182 4.64 28.07 1.63
C PHE A 182 4.18 27.45 2.94
N ILE A 183 3.11 27.98 3.51
CA ILE A 183 2.55 27.54 4.80
C ILE A 183 1.61 26.35 4.58
N ARG A 184 0.83 26.36 3.49
CA ARG A 184 -0.16 25.31 3.20
C ARG A 184 0.48 23.97 2.83
N THR A 185 1.59 23.96 2.08
CA THR A 185 2.21 22.71 1.60
C THR A 185 2.69 21.78 2.74
N PRO A 186 3.45 22.25 3.76
CA PRO A 186 3.86 21.39 4.87
C PRO A 186 2.69 20.95 5.74
N MET A 187 1.67 21.80 5.94
CA MET A 187 0.45 21.41 6.65
C MET A 187 -0.28 20.26 5.93
N LEU A 188 -0.33 20.28 4.60
CA LEU A 188 -0.98 19.25 3.79
C LEU A 188 -0.27 17.89 3.83
N ILE A 189 0.98 17.81 4.29
CA ILE A 189 1.65 16.51 4.54
C ILE A 189 0.88 15.71 5.57
N VAL A 190 0.31 16.38 6.60
CA VAL A 190 -0.43 15.74 7.69
C VAL A 190 -1.93 15.90 7.52
N LEU A 191 -2.41 17.13 7.30
CA LEU A 191 -3.85 17.41 7.29
C LEU A 191 -4.57 16.65 6.16
N ALA A 192 -3.99 16.57 4.97
CA ALA A 192 -4.63 15.89 3.84
C ALA A 192 -4.84 14.39 4.11
N PRO A 193 -3.81 13.57 4.41
CA PRO A 193 -4.03 12.16 4.68
C PRO A 193 -4.90 11.93 5.93
N VAL A 194 -4.71 12.69 7.03
CA VAL A 194 -5.54 12.54 8.24
C VAL A 194 -7.01 12.81 7.97
N THR A 195 -7.32 13.86 7.22
CA THR A 195 -8.72 14.21 6.91
C THR A 195 -9.36 13.16 6.01
N LEU A 196 -8.67 12.72 4.96
CA LEU A 196 -9.17 11.71 4.04
C LEU A 196 -9.36 10.35 4.73
N HIS A 197 -8.44 9.98 5.62
CA HIS A 197 -8.56 8.80 6.47
C HIS A 197 -9.77 8.89 7.41
N ALA A 198 -9.92 9.98 8.16
CA ALA A 198 -11.07 10.16 9.03
C ALA A 198 -12.40 10.17 8.26
N CYS A 199 -12.46 10.80 7.09
CA CYS A 199 -13.66 10.81 6.25
C CYS A 199 -14.00 9.41 5.67
N TYR A 200 -12.99 8.58 5.43
CA TYR A 200 -13.20 7.19 5.03
C TYR A 200 -13.77 6.36 6.19
N ASP A 201 -13.22 6.48 7.40
CA ASP A 201 -13.62 5.66 8.55
C ASP A 201 -14.94 6.11 9.20
N LEU A 202 -15.22 7.41 9.23
CA LEU A 202 -16.34 7.96 9.98
C LEU A 202 -17.69 7.32 9.62
N PRO A 203 -18.06 7.14 8.33
CA PRO A 203 -19.31 6.45 7.99
C PRO A 203 -19.36 5.00 8.48
N LEU A 204 -18.24 4.28 8.45
CA LEU A 204 -18.17 2.89 8.93
C LEU A 204 -18.28 2.82 10.46
N LEU A 205 -17.60 3.73 11.16
CA LEU A 205 -17.70 3.86 12.61
C LEU A 205 -19.12 4.22 13.06
N THR A 206 -19.81 5.11 12.33
CA THR A 206 -21.22 5.43 12.58
C THR A 206 -22.10 4.18 12.45
N LEU A 207 -21.92 3.38 11.39
CA LEU A 207 -22.68 2.14 11.21
C LEU A 207 -22.36 1.08 12.28
N GLN A 208 -21.13 1.09 12.81
CA GLN A 208 -20.73 0.20 13.88
C GLN A 208 -21.34 0.62 15.23
N GLN A 209 -21.41 1.92 15.53
CA GLN A 209 -22.00 2.43 16.77
C GLN A 209 -23.53 2.41 16.76
N TYR A 210 -24.15 2.64 15.61
CA TYR A 210 -25.59 2.77 15.43
C TYR A 210 -26.13 1.69 14.47
N PRO A 211 -26.12 0.40 14.87
CA PRO A 211 -26.51 -0.71 14.01
C PRO A 211 -28.00 -0.68 13.59
N GLU A 212 -28.83 0.10 14.28
CA GLU A 212 -30.24 0.34 13.95
C GLU A 212 -30.42 1.19 12.68
N ILE A 213 -29.37 1.85 12.20
CA ILE A 213 -29.41 2.56 10.92
C ILE A 213 -29.54 1.52 9.80
N VAL A 214 -30.71 1.50 9.16
CA VAL A 214 -31.06 0.58 8.07
C VAL A 214 -31.58 1.32 6.84
N GLY A 215 -31.88 0.59 5.76
CA GLY A 215 -32.49 1.15 4.55
C GLY A 215 -31.63 2.21 3.85
N LEU A 216 -32.21 3.36 3.56
CA LEU A 216 -31.54 4.43 2.81
C LEU A 216 -30.36 5.04 3.59
N GLY A 217 -30.49 5.22 4.91
CA GLY A 217 -29.44 5.81 5.74
C GLY A 217 -28.16 4.96 5.74
N ARG A 218 -28.32 3.64 5.85
CA ARG A 218 -27.19 2.70 5.78
C ARG A 218 -26.48 2.75 4.44
N ARG A 219 -27.25 2.67 3.34
CA ARG A 219 -26.69 2.73 1.97
C ARG A 219 -25.98 4.06 1.71
N ALA A 220 -26.50 5.17 2.27
CA ALA A 220 -25.86 6.47 2.15
C ALA A 220 -24.50 6.52 2.87
N LEU A 221 -24.40 5.97 4.09
CA LEU A 221 -23.14 5.89 4.83
C LEU A 221 -22.13 4.94 4.17
N GLU A 222 -22.56 3.75 3.74
CA GLU A 222 -21.72 2.81 2.98
C GLU A 222 -21.20 3.47 1.67
N GLY A 223 -22.10 4.16 0.96
CA GLY A 223 -21.75 4.92 -0.25
C GLY A 223 -20.78 6.08 0.02
N ALA A 224 -20.93 6.79 1.14
CA ALA A 224 -20.00 7.85 1.55
C ALA A 224 -18.59 7.29 1.81
N GLY A 225 -18.48 6.18 2.53
CA GLY A 225 -17.19 5.49 2.77
C GLY A 225 -16.52 5.07 1.45
N MET A 226 -17.28 4.48 0.52
CA MET A 226 -16.78 4.13 -0.81
C MET A 226 -16.31 5.36 -1.61
N LEU A 227 -17.09 6.45 -1.57
CA LEU A 227 -16.76 7.69 -2.27
C LEU A 227 -15.45 8.30 -1.75
N PHE A 228 -15.26 8.37 -0.43
CA PHE A 228 -14.01 8.86 0.15
C PHE A 228 -12.82 7.94 -0.14
N GLY A 229 -13.02 6.62 -0.08
CA GLY A 229 -11.99 5.63 -0.39
C GLY A 229 -11.50 5.73 -1.84
N PHE A 230 -12.41 5.59 -2.81
CA PHE A 230 -12.06 5.69 -4.24
C PHE A 230 -11.63 7.11 -4.65
N GLY A 231 -12.25 8.14 -4.06
CA GLY A 231 -11.86 9.54 -4.28
C GLY A 231 -10.43 9.83 -3.84
N THR A 232 -9.99 9.25 -2.72
CA THR A 232 -8.61 9.35 -2.23
C THR A 232 -7.62 8.66 -3.18
N ILE A 233 -7.96 7.48 -3.67
CA ILE A 233 -7.16 6.77 -4.68
C ILE A 233 -7.05 7.61 -5.98
N ALA A 234 -8.16 8.18 -6.44
CA ALA A 234 -8.16 9.04 -7.63
C ALA A 234 -7.33 10.32 -7.42
N LEU A 235 -7.38 10.94 -6.24
CA LEU A 235 -6.54 12.07 -5.88
C LEU A 235 -5.06 11.70 -5.88
N ALA A 236 -4.69 10.57 -5.29
CA ALA A 236 -3.32 10.06 -5.30
C ALA A 236 -2.82 9.86 -6.74
N VAL A 237 -3.61 9.22 -7.61
CA VAL A 237 -3.27 9.06 -9.04
C VAL A 237 -3.10 10.41 -9.73
N ARG A 238 -3.97 11.39 -9.44
CA ARG A 238 -3.85 12.76 -9.99
C ARG A 238 -2.55 13.43 -9.55
N LEU A 239 -2.15 13.29 -8.28
CA LEU A 239 -0.90 13.83 -7.76
C LEU A 239 0.32 13.16 -8.41
N VAL A 240 0.32 11.83 -8.54
CA VAL A 240 1.39 11.09 -9.25
C VAL A 240 1.53 11.60 -10.68
N ARG A 241 0.43 11.70 -11.43
CA ARG A 241 0.45 12.23 -12.81
C ARG A 241 0.98 13.66 -12.87
N ARG A 242 0.58 14.52 -11.93
CA ARG A 242 1.04 15.92 -11.87
C ARG A 242 2.55 16.02 -11.63
N ILE A 243 3.08 15.24 -10.69
CA ILE A 243 4.51 15.23 -10.34
C ILE A 243 5.32 14.64 -11.49
N SER A 244 4.87 13.52 -12.06
CA SER A 244 5.48 12.86 -13.21
C SER A 244 5.58 13.80 -14.42
N ALA A 245 4.51 14.51 -14.77
CA ALA A 245 4.48 15.42 -15.92
C ALA A 245 5.50 16.56 -15.86
N HIS A 246 5.89 17.00 -14.66
CA HIS A 246 6.88 18.07 -14.50
C HIS A 246 8.33 17.58 -14.53
N HIS A 247 8.55 16.26 -14.51
CA HIS A 247 9.87 15.68 -14.38
C HIS A 247 10.20 14.66 -15.48
N ALA A 248 9.24 14.16 -16.26
CA ALA A 248 9.48 13.12 -17.26
C ALA A 248 10.18 13.62 -18.55
N PRO A 249 11.32 13.02 -18.95
CA PRO A 249 11.82 13.01 -20.31
C PRO A 249 11.18 11.82 -21.04
N ASN A 250 10.25 12.13 -21.94
CA ASN A 250 9.51 11.18 -22.76
C ASN A 250 10.42 10.61 -23.88
N THR A 251 11.28 9.64 -23.55
CA THR A 251 12.20 9.01 -24.52
C THR A 251 11.77 7.58 -24.81
N ASP A 252 12.03 7.07 -26.02
CA ASP A 252 11.68 5.69 -26.38
C ASP A 252 12.34 4.64 -25.47
N VAL A 253 13.51 4.98 -24.93
CA VAL A 253 14.25 4.17 -23.94
C VAL A 253 13.49 4.05 -22.62
N SER A 254 12.79 5.10 -22.15
CA SER A 254 11.98 5.01 -20.92
C SER A 254 10.75 4.12 -21.14
N ARG A 255 10.13 4.18 -22.32
CA ARG A 255 8.99 3.33 -22.71
C ARG A 255 9.35 1.85 -22.78
N GLU A 256 10.48 1.53 -23.42
CA GLU A 256 10.95 0.14 -23.53
C GLU A 256 11.34 -0.43 -22.15
N ARG A 257 11.96 0.40 -21.30
CA ARG A 257 12.29 0.05 -19.91
C ARG A 257 11.05 -0.21 -19.06
N LEU A 258 10.00 0.60 -19.20
CA LEU A 258 8.70 0.38 -18.56
C LEU A 258 8.07 -0.94 -19.02
N ALA A 259 8.12 -1.25 -20.31
CA ALA A 259 7.60 -2.50 -20.85
C ALA A 259 8.34 -3.72 -20.28
N GLN A 260 9.68 -3.66 -20.20
CA GLN A 260 10.50 -4.73 -19.60
C GLN A 260 10.24 -4.90 -18.11
N LEU A 261 10.15 -3.80 -17.35
CA LEU A 261 9.81 -3.84 -15.92
C LEU A 261 8.40 -4.41 -15.70
N ARG A 262 7.42 -3.97 -16.48
CA ARG A 262 6.04 -4.49 -16.44
C ARG A 262 5.99 -5.99 -16.70
N GLY A 263 6.68 -6.46 -17.74
CA GLY A 263 6.75 -7.89 -18.05
C GLY A 263 7.40 -8.70 -16.93
N MET A 264 8.58 -8.27 -16.47
CA MET A 264 9.35 -8.98 -15.45
C MET A 264 8.59 -9.12 -14.13
N TRP A 265 7.86 -8.10 -13.73
CA TRP A 265 7.06 -8.21 -12.52
C TRP A 265 5.69 -8.86 -12.71
N ALA A 266 5.09 -8.81 -13.90
CA ALA A 266 3.93 -9.66 -14.21
C ALA A 266 4.28 -11.14 -14.01
N PHE A 267 5.50 -11.55 -14.37
CA PHE A 267 6.03 -12.87 -14.05
C PHE A 267 6.24 -13.08 -12.55
N THR A 268 6.68 -12.07 -11.78
CA THR A 268 6.77 -12.16 -10.32
C THR A 268 5.40 -12.34 -9.67
N PHE A 269 4.39 -11.60 -10.12
CA PHE A 269 3.03 -11.71 -9.60
C PHE A 269 2.40 -13.05 -10.00
N ALA A 270 2.55 -13.47 -11.26
CA ALA A 270 2.11 -14.78 -11.72
C ALA A 270 2.83 -15.91 -10.97
N GLY A 271 4.13 -15.77 -10.71
CA GLY A 271 4.92 -16.71 -9.91
C GLY A 271 4.49 -16.75 -8.45
N GLY A 272 4.22 -15.60 -7.84
CA GLY A 272 3.67 -15.51 -6.47
C GLY A 272 2.27 -16.13 -6.37
N ALA A 273 1.39 -15.85 -7.33
CA ALA A 273 0.04 -16.40 -7.41
C ALA A 273 0.05 -17.92 -7.67
N ALA A 274 0.89 -18.40 -8.58
CA ALA A 274 1.09 -19.82 -8.84
C ALA A 274 1.72 -20.54 -7.62
N GLY A 275 2.72 -19.93 -6.99
CA GLY A 275 3.32 -20.46 -5.77
C GLY A 275 2.32 -20.57 -4.63
N PHE A 276 1.42 -19.59 -4.50
CA PHE A 276 0.32 -19.63 -3.55
C PHE A 276 -0.69 -20.72 -3.87
N ALA A 277 -1.20 -20.77 -5.11
CA ALA A 277 -2.14 -21.78 -5.54
C ALA A 277 -1.56 -23.19 -5.29
N GLY A 278 -0.27 -23.37 -5.57
CA GLY A 278 0.48 -24.59 -5.28
C GLY A 278 0.56 -24.93 -3.80
N THR A 279 0.86 -23.94 -2.96
CA THR A 279 0.95 -24.11 -1.49
C THR A 279 -0.42 -24.44 -0.89
N ALA A 280 -1.46 -23.72 -1.31
CA ALA A 280 -2.84 -23.98 -0.90
C ALA A 280 -3.31 -25.39 -1.32
N PHE A 281 -3.01 -25.80 -2.56
CA PHE A 281 -3.30 -27.15 -3.05
C PHE A 281 -2.53 -28.23 -2.28
N LEU A 282 -1.22 -28.03 -2.06
CA LEU A 282 -0.36 -28.97 -1.36
C LEU A 282 -0.84 -29.21 0.08
N ILE A 283 -1.15 -28.13 0.80
CA ILE A 283 -1.64 -28.20 2.18
C ILE A 283 -3.02 -28.87 2.25
N SER A 284 -3.93 -28.52 1.32
CA SER A 284 -5.23 -29.18 1.20
C SER A 284 -5.08 -30.69 0.94
N SER A 285 -4.14 -31.07 0.08
CA SER A 285 -3.91 -32.47 -0.35
C SER A 285 -3.27 -33.32 0.74
N LEU A 286 -2.22 -32.81 1.42
CA LEU A 286 -1.56 -33.48 2.54
C LEU A 286 -2.54 -33.72 3.70
N ARG A 287 -3.49 -32.81 3.90
CA ARG A 287 -4.49 -32.93 4.96
C ARG A 287 -5.66 -33.82 4.58
N HIS A 288 -6.10 -33.83 3.32
CA HIS A 288 -7.07 -34.83 2.83
C HIS A 288 -6.53 -36.24 3.01
N TRP A 289 -5.25 -36.46 2.73
CA TRP A 289 -4.57 -37.73 2.98
C TRP A 289 -4.55 -38.14 4.46
N TYR A 290 -4.35 -37.16 5.35
CA TYR A 290 -4.36 -37.38 6.79
C TYR A 290 -5.77 -37.72 7.33
N SER A 291 -6.84 -37.20 6.73
CA SER A 291 -8.22 -37.41 7.19
C SER A 291 -8.99 -38.51 6.45
N ASN A 292 -8.64 -38.81 5.20
CA ASN A 292 -9.25 -39.84 4.36
C ASN A 292 -8.14 -40.53 3.53
N PRO A 293 -7.66 -41.72 3.94
CA PRO A 293 -6.50 -42.38 3.31
C PRO A 293 -6.82 -43.07 1.97
N GLU A 294 -7.87 -42.66 1.24
CA GLU A 294 -8.12 -43.18 -0.12
C GLU A 294 -7.07 -42.62 -1.10
N ARG A 295 -6.24 -43.54 -1.60
CA ARG A 295 -4.88 -43.26 -2.09
C ARG A 295 -4.78 -42.51 -3.43
N THR A 296 -5.87 -42.32 -4.18
CA THR A 296 -5.78 -41.93 -5.60
C THR A 296 -5.69 -40.41 -5.81
N VAL A 297 -6.39 -39.61 -5.02
CA VAL A 297 -6.46 -38.14 -5.21
C VAL A 297 -5.18 -37.46 -4.70
N THR A 298 -4.63 -37.92 -3.58
CA THR A 298 -3.40 -37.38 -2.99
C THR A 298 -2.17 -37.58 -3.89
N MET A 299 -2.08 -38.71 -4.59
CA MET A 299 -0.96 -39.03 -5.48
C MET A 299 -0.84 -38.06 -6.65
N VAL A 300 -1.93 -37.40 -7.05
CA VAL A 300 -1.94 -36.44 -8.16
C VAL A 300 -1.78 -35.01 -7.64
N LEU A 301 -2.49 -34.63 -6.58
CA LEU A 301 -2.55 -33.24 -6.14
C LEU A 301 -1.29 -32.77 -5.37
N VAL A 302 -0.61 -33.66 -4.64
CA VAL A 302 0.64 -33.31 -3.92
C VAL A 302 1.77 -32.97 -4.90
N PRO A 303 2.07 -33.78 -5.94
CA PRO A 303 3.03 -33.40 -6.97
C PRO A 303 2.63 -32.13 -7.72
N LEU A 304 1.35 -31.93 -8.00
CA LEU A 304 0.85 -30.72 -8.69
C LEU A 304 1.10 -29.46 -7.85
N GLY A 305 0.80 -29.52 -6.54
CA GLY A 305 1.04 -28.44 -5.60
C GLY A 305 2.53 -28.10 -5.46
N LEU A 306 3.39 -29.12 -5.30
CA LEU A 306 4.85 -28.95 -5.27
C LEU A 306 5.38 -28.35 -6.57
N THR A 307 4.89 -28.81 -7.72
CA THR A 307 5.29 -28.29 -9.03
C THR A 307 4.93 -26.81 -9.18
N SER A 308 3.73 -26.42 -8.74
CA SER A 308 3.30 -25.02 -8.77
C SER A 308 4.10 -24.12 -7.80
N ILE A 309 4.51 -24.64 -6.64
CA ILE A 309 5.45 -23.95 -5.72
C ILE A 309 6.81 -23.76 -6.38
N VAL A 310 7.37 -24.82 -6.98
CA VAL A 310 8.67 -24.77 -7.66
C VAL A 310 8.62 -23.77 -8.82
N ILE A 311 7.57 -23.80 -9.64
CA ILE A 311 7.37 -22.83 -10.72
C ILE A 311 7.31 -21.40 -10.15
N GLY A 312 6.55 -21.19 -9.07
CA GLY A 312 6.46 -19.90 -8.42
C GLY A 312 7.80 -19.37 -7.89
N VAL A 313 8.57 -20.23 -7.21
CA VAL A 313 9.92 -19.91 -6.70
C VAL A 313 10.89 -19.64 -7.84
N VAL A 314 10.89 -20.47 -8.90
CA VAL A 314 11.75 -20.29 -10.07
C VAL A 314 11.43 -18.97 -10.77
N LEU A 315 10.15 -18.64 -10.96
CA LEU A 315 9.75 -17.36 -11.54
C LEU A 315 10.22 -16.19 -10.67
N LEU A 316 10.03 -16.25 -9.35
CA LEU A 316 10.51 -15.24 -8.40
C LEU A 316 12.04 -15.05 -8.43
N VAL A 317 12.80 -16.15 -8.50
CA VAL A 317 14.27 -16.12 -8.57
C VAL A 317 14.73 -15.56 -9.91
N LEU A 318 14.14 -16.01 -11.02
CA LEU A 318 14.48 -15.55 -12.37
C LEU A 318 14.16 -14.07 -12.57
N THR A 319 13.03 -13.59 -12.07
CA THR A 319 12.65 -12.17 -12.18
C THR A 319 13.50 -11.29 -11.27
N SER A 320 13.83 -11.77 -10.06
CA SER A 320 14.75 -11.09 -9.15
C SER A 320 16.17 -11.02 -9.70
N ALA A 321 16.65 -12.09 -10.33
CA ALA A 321 17.95 -12.15 -11.00
C ALA A 321 17.96 -11.24 -12.24
N ALA A 322 16.94 -11.30 -13.09
CA ALA A 322 16.79 -10.42 -14.25
C ALA A 322 16.79 -8.94 -13.84
N TYR A 323 16.15 -8.60 -12.72
CA TYR A 323 16.20 -7.26 -12.15
C TYR A 323 17.61 -6.86 -11.73
N PHE A 324 18.28 -7.69 -10.92
CA PHE A 324 19.59 -7.38 -10.35
C PHE A 324 20.69 -7.30 -11.41
N PHE A 325 20.72 -8.24 -12.34
CA PHE A 325 21.73 -8.30 -13.40
C PHE A 325 21.39 -7.35 -14.57
N GLY A 326 20.11 -7.11 -14.84
CA GLY A 326 19.65 -6.13 -15.84
C GLY A 326 19.90 -4.68 -15.43
N ARG A 327 19.92 -4.37 -14.12
CA ARG A 327 20.09 -2.99 -13.62
C ARG A 327 21.38 -2.31 -14.10
N ASN A 328 22.45 -3.07 -14.32
CA ASN A 328 23.75 -2.53 -14.72
C ASN A 328 23.78 -2.18 -16.21
N ARG A 329 23.14 -2.99 -17.08
CA ARG A 329 22.95 -2.66 -18.50
C ARG A 329 22.01 -1.46 -18.71
N LEU A 330 21.08 -1.25 -17.77
CA LEU A 330 20.14 -0.14 -17.76
C LEU A 330 20.74 1.19 -17.24
N ARG A 331 21.94 1.18 -16.65
CA ARG A 331 22.66 2.40 -16.22
C ARG A 331 23.58 2.96 -17.31
N THR A 332 24.04 2.12 -18.24
CA THR A 332 25.05 2.47 -19.25
C THR A 332 24.49 3.21 -20.48
N VAL A 333 23.16 3.38 -20.59
CA VAL A 333 22.50 4.04 -21.73
C VAL A 333 22.06 5.48 -21.41
N ALA A 334 22.32 5.98 -20.19
CA ALA A 334 22.10 7.39 -19.88
C ALA A 334 23.18 8.25 -20.57
N PRO A 335 22.84 9.19 -21.47
CA PRO A 335 23.83 10.11 -22.01
C PRO A 335 24.37 10.95 -20.85
N SER A 336 25.70 10.99 -20.71
CA SER A 336 26.35 12.01 -19.90
C SER A 336 25.99 13.38 -20.48
N LEU A 337 25.05 14.09 -19.85
CA LEU A 337 24.80 15.49 -20.19
C LEU A 337 26.09 16.28 -19.92
N PRO A 338 26.58 17.07 -20.89
CA PRO A 338 27.78 17.86 -20.68
C PRO A 338 27.49 18.90 -19.60
N VAL A 339 28.40 18.96 -18.62
CA VAL A 339 28.46 20.03 -17.62
C VAL A 339 28.68 21.34 -18.38
N GLN A 340 27.62 22.15 -18.53
CA GLN A 340 27.80 23.54 -18.91
C GLN A 340 28.43 24.27 -17.72
N ARG A 341 29.66 24.73 -17.92
CA ARG A 341 30.36 25.66 -17.04
C ARG A 341 29.71 27.02 -17.09
#